data_AF-A0A966YPI3-F1
#
_entry.id   AF-A0A966YPI3-F1
#
_cell.length_a   1.000
_cell.length_b   1.000
_cell.length_c   1.000
_cell.angle_alpha   90.00
_cell.angle_beta   90.00
_cell.angle_gamma   90.00
#
_symmetry.space_group_name_H-M   'P 1'
#
loop_
_entity.id
_entity.type
_entity.pdbx_description
1 polymer ?
#
loop_
_entity_poly.entity_id
_entity_poly.type
_entity_poly.pdbx_seq_one_letter_code
_entity_poly.pdbx_strand_id
1 'polypeptide(L)'
;MAITITDIGFHRDEHQRVVAAMEQLEERGDGQGWINFTPCLTEEEHARVPERSALGDFFAGRGPAVAMATWTPAARGAKPRPAQIGVEHGTGPKALDRLAEVGVKLPRGWVKRQDHAKHGIVAELPDGEDPSVVITWLIVAATLLRTIVEPGEDWIALVHEPDA
;
A
#
# COMPACT_ATOMS: atom_id res chain seq x y z
N MET A 1 10.43 21.68 4.84
CA MET A 1 10.40 20.36 5.47
C MET A 1 11.04 19.41 4.48
N ALA A 2 12.23 18.91 4.78
CA ALA A 2 12.85 17.88 3.96
C ALA A 2 12.28 16.52 4.40
N ILE A 3 12.31 15.55 3.48
CA ILE A 3 11.80 14.20 3.69
C ILE A 3 12.94 13.28 3.31
N THR A 4 13.37 12.46 4.26
CA THR A 4 14.33 11.39 4.03
C THR A 4 13.57 10.20 3.46
N ILE A 5 14.14 9.56 2.42
CA ILE A 5 13.58 8.35 1.82
C ILE A 5 14.60 7.25 1.94
N THR A 6 14.22 6.15 2.59
CA THR A 6 15.04 4.94 2.73
C THR A 6 14.33 3.78 2.04
N ASP A 7 15.06 3.00 1.26
CA ASP A 7 14.55 1.78 0.63
C ASP A 7 14.91 0.53 1.45
N ILE A 8 13.96 -0.38 1.57
CA ILE A 8 14.14 -1.69 2.20
C ILE A 8 13.65 -2.74 1.21
N GLY A 9 14.58 -3.47 0.59
CA GLY A 9 14.26 -4.68 -0.17
C GLY A 9 13.84 -5.82 0.75
N PHE A 10 12.80 -6.55 0.39
CA PHE A 10 12.29 -7.67 1.17
C PHE A 10 11.57 -8.70 0.29
N HIS A 11 11.56 -9.95 0.71
CA HIS A 11 10.73 -10.99 0.11
C HIS A 11 9.34 -10.96 0.78
N ARG A 12 8.26 -11.21 0.04
CA ARG A 12 6.87 -11.07 0.55
C ARG A 12 6.61 -11.85 1.83
N ASP A 13 7.28 -13.00 1.99
CA ASP A 13 7.16 -13.90 3.14
C ASP A 13 8.23 -13.62 4.23
N GLU A 14 9.16 -12.69 3.99
CA GLU A 14 10.25 -12.30 4.90
C GLU A 14 10.38 -10.77 5.00
N HIS A 15 9.51 -10.16 5.81
CA HIS A 15 9.34 -8.71 5.88
C HIS A 15 9.65 -8.10 7.26
N GLN A 16 10.48 -8.74 8.08
CA GLN A 16 10.75 -8.33 9.46
C GLN A 16 11.42 -6.94 9.55
N ARG A 17 12.30 -6.61 8.59
CA ARG A 17 12.94 -5.29 8.54
C ARG A 17 11.94 -4.16 8.24
N VAL A 18 10.90 -4.48 7.46
CA VAL A 18 9.85 -3.54 7.12
C VAL A 18 8.88 -3.35 8.29
N VAL A 19 8.55 -4.45 8.99
CA VAL A 19 7.81 -4.41 10.25
C VAL A 19 8.50 -3.52 11.27
N ALA A 20 9.82 -3.66 11.45
CA ALA A 20 10.58 -2.81 12.35
C ALA A 20 10.50 -1.31 11.96
N ALA A 21 10.47 -0.97 10.67
CA ALA A 21 10.28 0.40 10.22
C ALA A 21 8.86 0.92 10.47
N MET A 22 7.84 0.08 10.32
CA MET A 22 6.45 0.42 10.67
C MET A 22 6.32 0.69 12.17
N GLU A 23 6.92 -0.15 13.01
CA GLU A 23 6.94 0.03 14.46
C GLU A 23 7.62 1.34 14.86
N GLN A 24 8.78 1.65 14.27
CA GLN A 24 9.48 2.92 14.52
C GLN A 24 8.62 4.15 14.18
N LEU A 25 7.91 4.13 13.05
CA LEU A 25 7.01 5.22 12.67
C LEU A 25 5.79 5.32 13.60
N GLU A 26 5.23 4.19 14.03
CA GLU A 26 4.09 4.13 14.93
C GLU A 26 4.46 4.59 16.36
N GLU A 27 5.66 4.26 16.84
CA GLU A 27 6.18 4.66 18.16
C GLU A 27 6.29 6.18 18.32
N ARG A 28 6.55 6.91 17.23
CA ARG A 28 6.56 8.38 17.25
C ARG A 28 5.22 8.96 17.68
N GLY A 29 4.11 8.30 17.30
CA GLY A 29 2.76 8.73 17.61
C GLY A 29 2.36 10.09 17.04
N ASP A 30 3.14 10.72 16.18
CA ASP A 30 2.81 12.00 15.54
C ASP A 30 2.03 11.81 14.22
N GLY A 31 1.89 10.57 13.76
CA GLY A 31 1.29 10.18 12.49
C GLY A 31 2.11 10.61 11.28
N GLN A 32 3.32 11.15 11.45
CA GLN A 32 4.12 11.59 10.32
C GLN A 32 4.84 10.42 9.65
N GLY A 33 5.15 10.61 8.38
CA GLY A 33 5.75 9.58 7.55
C GLY A 33 4.75 8.60 6.97
N TRP A 34 5.25 7.79 6.05
CA TRP A 34 4.48 6.74 5.37
C TRP A 34 5.42 5.75 4.70
N ILE A 35 4.91 4.57 4.35
CA ILE A 35 5.66 3.57 3.60
C ILE A 35 4.89 3.22 2.34
N ASN A 36 5.56 3.29 1.19
CA ASN A 36 5.05 2.75 -0.07
C ASN A 36 5.66 1.37 -0.31
N PHE A 37 4.84 0.41 -0.71
CA PHE A 37 5.28 -0.94 -1.07
C PHE A 37 5.08 -1.13 -2.58
N THR A 38 6.18 -1.39 -3.27
CA THR A 38 6.22 -1.60 -4.72
C THR A 38 6.85 -2.95 -5.04
N PRO A 39 6.29 -3.71 -5.99
CA PRO A 39 6.93 -4.95 -6.42
C PRO A 39 8.23 -4.66 -7.17
N CYS A 40 9.23 -5.50 -6.97
CA CYS A 40 10.40 -5.52 -7.83
C CYS A 40 9.98 -6.08 -9.19
N LEU A 41 10.14 -5.30 -10.26
CA LEU A 41 9.86 -5.76 -11.62
C LEU A 41 11.18 -5.99 -12.35
N THR A 42 11.23 -7.06 -13.12
CA THR A 42 12.29 -7.28 -14.12
C THR A 42 12.19 -6.23 -15.23
N GLU A 43 13.26 -6.10 -16.02
CA GLU A 43 13.26 -5.19 -17.18
C GLU A 43 12.15 -5.54 -18.18
N GLU A 44 11.91 -6.84 -18.40
CA GLU A 44 10.83 -7.33 -19.27
C GLU A 44 9.43 -7.00 -18.72
N GLU A 45 9.24 -7.04 -17.41
CA GLU A 45 8.01 -6.64 -16.74
C GLU A 45 7.79 -5.13 -16.81
N HIS A 46 8.84 -4.34 -16.56
CA HIS A 46 8.80 -2.89 -16.73
C HIS A 46 8.40 -2.49 -18.15
N ALA A 47 8.94 -3.17 -19.16
CA ALA A 47 8.61 -2.89 -20.57
C ALA A 47 7.14 -3.18 -20.93
N ARG A 48 6.44 -4.01 -20.14
CA ARG A 48 5.00 -4.29 -20.32
C ARG A 48 4.09 -3.28 -19.63
N VAL A 49 4.61 -2.49 -18.69
CA VAL A 49 3.85 -1.43 -18.03
C VAL A 49 3.63 -0.29 -19.03
N PRO A 50 2.38 0.05 -19.40
CA PRO A 50 2.13 1.13 -20.34
C PRO A 50 2.69 2.46 -19.82
N GLU A 51 3.40 3.19 -20.67
CA GLU A 51 3.80 4.56 -20.35
C GLU A 51 2.55 5.42 -20.14
N ARG A 52 2.42 6.01 -18.96
CA ARG A 52 1.34 6.94 -18.65
C ARG A 52 1.66 8.30 -19.25
N SER A 53 0.91 8.69 -20.28
CA SER A 53 0.90 10.10 -20.71
C SER A 53 -0.01 10.91 -19.76
N ALA A 54 0.41 12.13 -19.40
CA ALA A 54 -0.34 13.00 -18.48
C ALA A 54 -1.79 13.30 -18.94
N LEU A 55 -2.03 13.30 -20.26
CA LEU A 55 -3.38 13.41 -20.84
C LEU A 55 -4.18 12.10 -20.75
N GLY A 56 -3.52 10.94 -20.92
CA GLY A 56 -4.14 9.62 -20.80
C GLY A 56 -4.65 9.32 -19.38
N ASP A 57 -3.90 9.71 -18.35
CA ASP A 57 -4.29 9.50 -16.93
C ASP A 57 -5.51 10.31 -16.50
N PHE A 58 -5.76 11.46 -17.15
CA PHE A 58 -6.94 12.28 -16.85
C PHE A 58 -8.24 11.61 -17.35
N PHE A 59 -8.20 10.99 -18.54
CA PHE A 59 -9.35 10.32 -19.18
C PHE A 59 -9.44 8.82 -18.90
N ALA A 60 -8.38 8.18 -18.39
CA ALA A 60 -8.42 6.80 -17.96
C ALA A 60 -9.30 6.67 -16.70
N GLY A 61 -10.43 5.98 -16.83
CA GLY A 61 -11.28 5.59 -15.70
C GLY A 61 -10.69 4.47 -14.83
N ARG A 62 -9.37 4.24 -14.89
CA ARG A 62 -8.66 3.12 -14.24
C ARG A 62 -7.41 3.62 -13.54
N GLY A 63 -7.11 3.06 -12.36
CA GLY A 63 -5.84 3.24 -11.68
C GLY A 63 -4.67 2.50 -12.34
N PRO A 64 -3.54 2.30 -11.63
CA PRO A 64 -2.25 1.92 -12.19
C PRO A 64 -2.23 0.50 -12.72
N ALA A 65 -1.36 0.30 -13.71
CA ALA A 65 -1.11 -1.00 -14.33
C ALA A 65 -0.53 -2.02 -13.32
N VAL A 66 0.30 -1.52 -12.41
CA VAL A 66 0.88 -2.23 -11.29
C VAL A 66 0.23 -1.67 -10.03
N ALA A 67 -0.39 -2.52 -9.22
CA ALA A 67 -0.98 -2.06 -7.99
C ALA A 67 0.12 -1.69 -6.99
N MET A 68 -0.08 -0.60 -6.26
CA MET A 68 0.87 -0.12 -5.26
C MET A 68 0.14 0.00 -3.93
N ALA A 69 0.84 -0.35 -2.84
CA ALA A 69 0.28 -0.28 -1.51
C ALA A 69 0.97 0.84 -0.71
N THR A 70 0.23 1.45 0.21
CA THR A 70 0.74 2.48 1.10
C THR A 70 0.25 2.19 2.51
N TRP A 71 1.09 2.45 3.51
CA TRP A 71 0.71 2.47 4.92
C TRP A 71 1.12 3.80 5.55
N THR A 72 0.28 4.29 6.47
CA THR A 72 0.53 5.51 7.25
C THR A 72 0.27 5.21 8.74
N PRO A 73 1.17 5.65 9.64
CA PRO A 73 1.03 5.42 11.08
C PRO A 73 -0.14 6.20 11.67
N ALA A 74 -0.60 5.76 12.84
CA ALA A 74 -1.61 6.50 13.59
C ALA A 74 -1.03 7.82 14.12
N ALA A 75 -1.88 8.83 14.26
CA ALA A 75 -1.54 10.03 15.03
C ALA A 75 -2.19 9.94 16.40
N ARG A 76 -1.40 10.16 17.44
CA ARG A 76 -1.78 10.22 18.85
C ARG A 76 -1.62 11.67 19.31
N GLY A 77 -2.58 12.20 20.06
CA GLY A 77 -2.52 13.58 20.57
C GLY A 77 -3.77 14.39 20.24
N ALA A 78 -3.61 15.70 19.99
CA ALA A 78 -4.72 16.65 19.92
C ALA A 78 -5.71 16.40 18.77
N LYS A 79 -5.25 15.79 17.68
CA LYS A 79 -6.08 15.38 16.54
C LYS A 79 -5.79 13.90 16.22
N PRO A 80 -6.33 12.98 17.03
CA PRO A 80 -6.02 11.57 16.86
C PRO A 80 -6.62 11.06 15.55
N ARG A 81 -5.89 10.17 14.88
CA ARG A 81 -6.39 9.44 13.72
C ARG A 81 -5.82 8.02 13.70
N PRO A 82 -6.61 7.01 13.31
CA PRO A 82 -6.10 5.66 13.15
C PRO A 82 -5.01 5.59 12.08
N ALA A 83 -4.19 4.54 12.13
CA ALA A 83 -3.33 4.16 11.02
C ALA A 83 -4.20 3.81 9.80
N GLN A 84 -3.70 4.08 8.60
CA GLN A 84 -4.43 3.83 7.37
C GLN A 84 -3.58 3.06 6.37
N ILE A 85 -4.26 2.20 5.61
CA ILE A 85 -3.73 1.55 4.42
C ILE A 85 -4.38 2.12 3.16
N GLY A 86 -3.60 2.17 2.09
CA GLY A 86 -4.06 2.48 0.74
C GLY A 86 -3.62 1.38 -0.22
N VAL A 87 -4.47 1.05 -1.19
CA VAL A 87 -4.09 0.24 -2.35
C VAL A 87 -4.55 0.94 -3.62
N GLU A 88 -3.61 1.41 -4.42
CA GLU A 88 -3.87 1.97 -5.75
C GLU A 88 -3.94 0.80 -6.75
N HIS A 89 -5.02 0.69 -7.55
CA HIS A 89 -5.20 -0.41 -8.50
C HIS A 89 -5.99 -0.01 -9.75
N GLY A 90 -5.74 -0.69 -10.87
CA GLY A 90 -6.42 -0.47 -12.15
C GLY A 90 -7.64 -1.36 -12.44
N THR A 91 -8.03 -2.24 -11.50
CA THR A 91 -9.00 -3.33 -11.76
C THR A 91 -10.45 -2.89 -11.92
N GLY A 92 -10.78 -1.62 -11.66
CA GLY A 92 -12.15 -1.10 -11.74
C GLY A 92 -12.88 -1.17 -10.39
N PRO A 93 -14.22 -1.00 -10.38
CA PRO A 93 -14.98 -0.85 -9.14
C PRO A 93 -15.09 -2.17 -8.36
N LYS A 94 -15.41 -2.05 -7.06
CA LYS A 94 -15.67 -3.17 -6.13
C LYS A 94 -14.46 -4.08 -5.95
N ALA A 95 -13.28 -3.50 -5.77
CA ALA A 95 -12.06 -4.28 -5.65
C ALA A 95 -12.06 -5.15 -4.37
N LEU A 96 -12.64 -4.65 -3.27
CA LEU A 96 -12.75 -5.43 -2.04
C LEU A 96 -13.71 -6.62 -2.17
N ASP A 97 -14.78 -6.50 -2.95
CA ASP A 97 -15.69 -7.63 -3.20
C ASP A 97 -14.95 -8.74 -3.95
N ARG A 98 -14.14 -8.38 -4.96
CA ARG A 98 -13.32 -9.35 -5.73
C ARG A 98 -12.27 -10.03 -4.86
N LEU A 99 -11.61 -9.28 -3.99
CA LEU A 99 -10.68 -9.87 -3.02
C LEU A 99 -11.41 -10.84 -2.08
N ALA A 100 -12.61 -10.48 -1.61
CA ALA A 100 -13.42 -11.33 -0.75
C ALA A 100 -13.88 -12.63 -1.42
N GLU A 101 -14.16 -12.62 -2.73
CA GLU A 101 -14.53 -13.81 -3.52
C GLU A 101 -13.42 -14.88 -3.53
N VAL A 102 -12.16 -14.46 -3.46
CA VAL A 102 -10.99 -15.35 -3.39
C VAL A 102 -10.45 -15.54 -1.96
N GLY A 103 -11.22 -15.12 -0.96
CA GLY A 103 -10.92 -15.34 0.46
C GLY A 103 -10.10 -14.24 1.13
N VAL A 104 -9.72 -13.17 0.42
CA VAL A 104 -8.94 -12.05 0.95
C VAL A 104 -9.87 -10.93 1.39
N LYS A 105 -10.48 -11.08 2.56
CA LYS A 105 -11.34 -10.03 3.15
C LYS A 105 -10.50 -9.00 3.88
N LEU A 106 -11.05 -7.81 4.12
CA LEU A 106 -10.48 -6.92 5.13
C LEU A 106 -10.45 -7.67 6.48
N PRO A 107 -9.31 -7.66 7.20
CA PRO A 107 -9.22 -8.26 8.52
C PRO A 107 -10.24 -7.66 9.50
N ARG A 108 -10.54 -8.41 10.55
CA ARG A 108 -11.53 -8.01 11.55
C ARG A 108 -11.09 -6.70 12.22
N GLY A 109 -12.01 -5.73 12.29
CA GLY A 109 -11.74 -4.43 12.92
C GLY A 109 -11.28 -3.36 11.94
N TRP A 110 -10.85 -3.74 10.73
CA TRP A 110 -10.51 -2.78 9.69
C TRP A 110 -11.77 -2.14 9.14
N VAL A 111 -11.74 -0.81 8.98
CA VAL A 111 -12.89 -0.04 8.53
C VAL A 111 -12.62 0.51 7.14
N LYS A 112 -13.37 0.02 6.14
CA LYS A 112 -13.35 0.58 4.79
C LYS A 112 -13.75 2.05 4.83
N ARG A 113 -12.88 2.92 4.33
CA ARG A 113 -13.17 4.33 4.06
C ARG A 113 -13.43 4.60 2.59
N GLN A 114 -12.74 3.88 1.71
CA GLN A 114 -12.88 4.02 0.26
C GLN A 114 -12.66 2.68 -0.46
N ASP A 115 -13.37 2.47 -1.56
CA ASP A 115 -13.12 1.44 -2.58
C ASP A 115 -13.57 2.01 -3.92
N HIS A 116 -12.65 2.66 -4.63
CA HIS A 116 -12.96 3.43 -5.82
C HIS A 116 -12.10 2.98 -7.01
N ALA A 117 -12.75 2.80 -8.17
CA ALA A 117 -12.11 2.31 -9.40
C ALA A 117 -10.89 3.13 -9.86
N LYS A 118 -10.88 4.44 -9.59
CA LYS A 118 -9.80 5.37 -9.96
C LYS A 118 -8.87 5.72 -8.79
N HIS A 119 -9.39 5.73 -7.57
CA HIS A 119 -8.68 6.29 -6.40
C HIS A 119 -8.21 5.20 -5.43
N GLY A 120 -8.51 3.94 -5.74
CA GLY A 120 -8.08 2.80 -4.95
C GLY A 120 -8.93 2.57 -3.70
N ILE A 121 -8.41 1.66 -2.88
CA ILE A 121 -8.95 1.28 -1.58
C ILE A 121 -8.28 2.12 -0.51
N VAL A 122 -9.05 2.53 0.50
CA VAL A 122 -8.54 3.07 1.76
C VAL A 122 -9.27 2.38 2.90
N ALA A 123 -8.52 1.89 3.89
CA ALA A 123 -9.08 1.38 5.13
C ALA A 123 -8.33 1.92 6.35
N GLU A 124 -9.06 2.11 7.43
CA GLU A 124 -8.50 2.40 8.75
C GLU A 124 -8.28 1.11 9.52
N LEU A 125 -7.17 1.07 10.25
CA LEU A 125 -6.75 -0.06 11.08
C LEU A 125 -7.27 0.12 12.52
N PRO A 126 -7.55 -0.96 13.26
CA PRO A 126 -7.70 -0.87 14.70
C PRO A 126 -6.39 -0.42 15.36
N ASP A 127 -6.49 0.17 16.55
CA ASP A 127 -5.30 0.58 17.31
C ASP A 127 -4.44 -0.63 17.69
N GLY A 128 -3.12 -0.51 17.53
CA GLY A 128 -2.16 -1.58 17.80
C GLY A 128 -2.26 -2.81 16.89
N GLU A 129 -2.80 -2.67 15.67
CA GLU A 129 -2.79 -3.76 14.68
C GLU A 129 -1.37 -4.28 14.42
N ASP A 130 -1.22 -5.60 14.29
CA ASP A 130 0.08 -6.23 14.03
C ASP A 130 0.61 -5.80 12.65
N PRO A 131 1.77 -5.11 12.57
CA PRO A 131 2.35 -4.68 11.31
C PRO A 131 2.56 -5.83 10.30
N SER A 132 2.82 -7.05 10.78
CA SER A 132 2.98 -8.25 9.95
C SER A 132 1.68 -8.63 9.24
N VAL A 133 0.54 -8.49 9.93
CA VAL A 133 -0.79 -8.69 9.32
C VAL A 133 -1.07 -7.61 8.29
N VAL A 134 -0.71 -6.37 8.61
CA VAL A 134 -0.93 -5.21 7.72
C VAL A 134 -0.17 -5.39 6.41
N ILE A 135 1.14 -5.63 6.47
CA ILE A 135 1.96 -5.78 5.27
C ILE A 135 1.58 -7.03 4.47
N THR A 136 1.31 -8.15 5.14
CA THR A 136 0.87 -9.38 4.46
C THR A 136 -0.40 -9.12 3.66
N TRP A 137 -1.40 -8.46 4.26
CA TRP A 137 -2.64 -8.13 3.56
C TRP A 137 -2.39 -7.18 2.38
N LEU A 138 -1.56 -6.15 2.56
CA LEU A 138 -1.23 -5.18 1.52
C LEU A 138 -0.58 -5.86 0.30
N ILE A 139 0.41 -6.73 0.51
CA ILE A 139 1.11 -7.44 -0.57
C ILE A 139 0.18 -8.41 -1.29
N VAL A 140 -0.63 -9.17 -0.56
CA VAL A 140 -1.61 -10.09 -1.16
C VAL A 140 -2.65 -9.30 -1.96
N ALA A 141 -3.20 -8.23 -1.40
CA ALA A 141 -4.19 -7.40 -2.07
C ALA A 141 -3.62 -6.74 -3.33
N ALA A 142 -2.43 -6.14 -3.27
CA ALA A 142 -1.78 -5.54 -4.43
C ALA A 142 -1.47 -6.58 -5.52
N THR A 143 -0.98 -7.76 -5.14
CA THR A 143 -0.73 -8.87 -6.06
C THR A 143 -2.02 -9.31 -6.78
N LEU A 144 -3.13 -9.44 -6.06
CA LEU A 144 -4.41 -9.88 -6.65
C LEU A 144 -5.12 -8.78 -7.45
N LEU A 145 -4.89 -7.51 -7.10
CA LEU A 145 -5.46 -6.35 -7.80
C LEU A 145 -4.56 -5.82 -8.93
N ARG A 146 -3.56 -6.59 -9.34
CA ARG A 146 -2.78 -6.33 -10.56
C ARG A 146 -3.65 -6.30 -11.81
N THR A 147 -3.19 -5.63 -12.85
CA THR A 147 -3.89 -5.63 -14.15
C THR A 147 -3.08 -6.20 -15.31
N ILE A 148 -1.78 -5.90 -15.37
CA ILE A 148 -0.94 -6.27 -16.53
C ILE A 148 0.22 -7.18 -16.10
N VAL A 149 0.91 -6.80 -15.04
CA VAL A 149 2.10 -7.50 -14.57
C VAL A 149 1.78 -8.27 -13.30
N GLU A 150 2.15 -9.54 -13.28
CA GLU A 150 2.19 -10.35 -12.05
C GLU A 150 3.40 -9.97 -11.23
N PRO A 151 3.23 -9.32 -10.07
CA PRO A 151 4.37 -9.01 -9.24
C PRO A 151 4.98 -10.30 -8.73
N GLY A 152 6.31 -10.36 -8.75
CA GLY A 152 7.08 -11.43 -8.15
C GLY A 152 7.01 -11.42 -6.62
N GLU A 153 7.91 -12.19 -6.01
CA GLU A 153 7.94 -12.35 -4.56
C GLU A 153 8.82 -11.30 -3.88
N ASP A 154 9.66 -10.59 -4.64
CA ASP A 154 10.52 -9.53 -4.14
C ASP A 154 9.84 -8.16 -4.24
N TRP A 155 9.99 -7.36 -3.20
CA TRP A 155 9.35 -6.06 -3.03
C TRP A 155 10.32 -5.05 -2.44
N ILE A 156 10.02 -3.77 -2.65
CA ILE A 156 10.71 -2.64 -2.03
C ILE A 156 9.71 -1.86 -1.20
N ALA A 157 10.08 -1.59 0.05
CA ALA A 157 9.42 -0.63 0.91
C ALA A 157 10.19 0.70 0.86
N LEU A 158 9.56 1.76 0.37
CA LEU A 158 10.07 3.13 0.41
C LEU A 158 9.51 3.81 1.65
N VAL A 159 10.37 3.99 2.66
CA VAL A 159 10.03 4.63 3.93
C VAL A 159 10.28 6.13 3.78
N HIS A 160 9.22 6.92 3.92
CA HIS A 160 9.27 8.37 3.84
C HIS A 160 9.17 8.95 5.25
N GLU A 161 10.22 9.65 5.67
CA GLU A 161 10.32 10.24 7.01
C GLU A 161 10.49 11.76 6.89
N PRO A 162 9.48 12.55 7.24
CA PRO A 162 9.63 13.99 7.38
C PRO A 162 10.64 14.31 8.48
N ASP A 163 11.53 15.26 8.21
CA ASP A 163 12.39 15.84 9.24
C ASP A 163 11.51 16.47 10.33
N ALA A 164 11.93 16.28 11.59
CA ALA A 164 11.26 16.81 12.78
C ALA A 164 11.24 18.34 12.83
#